data_AF-A0AAD9Q637-F1
#
_entry.id   AF-A0AAD9Q637-F1
#
_cell.length_a   1.000
_cell.length_b   1.000
_cell.length_c   1.000
_cell.angle_alpha   90.00
_cell.angle_beta   90.00
_cell.angle_gamma   90.00
#
_symmetry.space_group_name_H-M   'P 1'
#
loop_
_entity.id
_entity.type
_entity.pdbx_description
1 polymer ?
#
loop_
_entity_poly.entity_id
_entity_poly.type
_entity_poly.pdbx_seq_one_letter_code
_entity_poly.pdbx_strand_id
1 'polypeptide(L)'
;MRREVRARILVLESLVIQLRTQFVASATCESILDEIVYFGRPNWPKEKRIPKILWLFFVHLPFLIIPLCIPYTIYRAFKDCLCYDQGEPKCWKVIRRQFEYPYSKFVNHTLSYTVFLAFLIAASFQDTFGRTWIGLEGIDWLILAFVVGLLIQELLAAIREGFLVYLSKWWNVFDSVIISLFMLSFVVWVTAYFHFGNKWKPEKNAFIAADVIYSSAIIISFFHLTHIFQVDSVLGPLQLSLYKMLGNVWEFLLLFLVLHLSFATGLAKMYSYYVASQLELHRQNMTYYEETHYFASHWNALSSLFWLLLGNYDEDKVVVEDRVFVAMSISGQIFMIVYVVCMVIVALNMLIAMMNESYERIRDDSDNWRFSRARMWLESIDKGNVIPSPLNVPYYILRVMINVILMIARLKTMRRLVVKYLEDRYTWSGKK
;
A
#
# COMPACT_ATOMS: atom_id res chain seq x y z
N MET A 1 8.77 24.59 -17.40
CA MET A 1 7.56 25.11 -16.72
C MET A 1 7.85 26.56 -16.30
N ARG A 2 7.01 27.52 -16.70
CA ARG A 2 7.22 28.98 -16.51
C ARG A 2 7.21 29.33 -15.01
N ARG A 3 7.98 30.35 -14.58
CA ARG A 3 8.05 30.83 -13.17
C ARG A 3 6.67 31.11 -12.56
N GLU A 4 5.74 31.60 -13.37
CA GLU A 4 4.36 31.91 -12.96
C GLU A 4 3.54 30.66 -12.58
N VAL A 5 3.68 29.55 -13.33
CA VAL A 5 3.02 28.28 -13.00
C VAL A 5 3.55 27.72 -11.69
N ARG A 6 4.86 27.85 -11.44
CA ARG A 6 5.47 27.42 -10.18
C ARG A 6 4.96 28.25 -8.99
N ALA A 7 4.76 29.56 -9.16
CA ALA A 7 4.18 30.40 -8.11
C ALA A 7 2.74 29.99 -7.77
N ARG A 8 1.92 29.66 -8.78
CA ARG A 8 0.53 29.17 -8.56
C ARG A 8 0.50 27.83 -7.81
N ILE A 9 1.42 26.93 -8.12
CA ILE A 9 1.56 25.63 -7.41
C ILE A 9 1.91 25.84 -5.94
N LEU A 10 2.89 26.70 -5.63
CA LEU A 10 3.29 26.97 -4.24
C LEU A 10 2.17 27.57 -3.39
N VAL A 11 1.33 28.43 -3.99
CA VAL A 11 0.14 28.98 -3.32
C VAL A 11 -0.86 27.85 -3.01
N LEU A 12 -1.15 26.98 -3.98
CA LEU A 12 -2.03 25.82 -3.80
C LEU A 12 -1.51 24.85 -2.72
N GLU A 13 -0.21 24.54 -2.73
CA GLU A 13 0.43 23.72 -1.69
C GLU A 13 0.23 24.34 -0.30
N SER A 14 0.47 25.64 -0.15
CA SER A 14 0.29 26.34 1.13
C SER A 14 -1.15 26.25 1.65
N LEU A 15 -2.14 26.31 0.76
CA LEU A 15 -3.56 26.26 1.10
C LEU A 15 -4.02 24.84 1.47
N VAL A 16 -3.45 23.81 0.84
CA VAL A 16 -3.67 22.41 1.20
C VAL A 16 -3.07 22.11 2.58
N ILE A 17 -1.88 22.65 2.88
CA ILE A 17 -1.25 22.53 4.21
C ILE A 17 -2.10 23.23 5.28
N GLN A 18 -2.70 24.39 4.95
CA GLN A 18 -3.62 25.10 5.84
C GLN A 18 -5.02 24.48 5.94
N LEU A 19 -5.28 23.32 5.30
CA LEU A 19 -6.57 22.61 5.36
C LEU A 19 -7.78 23.48 4.93
N ARG A 20 -7.59 24.46 4.04
CA ARG A 20 -8.70 25.29 3.52
C ARG A 20 -9.50 24.56 2.44
N THR A 21 -10.34 23.61 2.86
CA THR A 21 -11.12 22.73 1.98
C THR A 21 -11.99 23.47 0.97
N GLN A 22 -12.83 24.42 1.41
CA GLN A 22 -13.74 25.19 0.56
C GLN A 22 -13.02 26.03 -0.50
N PHE A 23 -11.85 26.58 -0.16
CA PHE A 23 -11.10 27.42 -1.09
C PHE A 23 -10.51 26.58 -2.23
N VAL A 24 -9.89 25.44 -1.89
CA VAL A 24 -9.29 24.53 -2.87
C VAL A 24 -10.35 23.83 -3.72
N ALA A 25 -11.53 23.54 -3.15
CA ALA A 25 -12.68 22.97 -3.86
C ALA A 25 -13.42 23.98 -4.77
N SER A 26 -13.03 25.26 -4.75
CA SER A 26 -13.63 26.29 -5.60
C SER A 26 -13.40 26.01 -7.09
N ALA A 27 -14.40 26.32 -7.91
CA ALA A 27 -14.34 26.09 -9.36
C ALA A 27 -13.12 26.78 -10.03
N THR A 28 -12.69 27.93 -9.51
CA THR A 28 -11.51 28.65 -10.02
C THR A 28 -10.22 27.89 -9.73
N CYS A 29 -10.05 27.35 -8.50
CA CYS A 29 -8.88 26.56 -8.16
C CYS A 29 -8.85 25.24 -8.95
N GLU A 30 -9.99 24.57 -9.11
CA GLU A 30 -10.10 23.36 -9.92
C GLU A 30 -9.73 23.62 -11.39
N SER A 31 -10.21 24.72 -11.98
CA SER A 31 -9.87 25.08 -13.36
C SER A 31 -8.36 25.34 -13.53
N ILE A 32 -7.71 25.98 -12.56
CA ILE A 32 -6.26 26.21 -12.59
C ILE A 32 -5.51 24.88 -12.45
N LEU A 33 -5.96 24.00 -11.56
CA LEU A 33 -5.34 22.70 -11.35
C LEU A 33 -5.46 21.83 -12.60
N ASP A 34 -6.64 21.77 -13.23
CA ASP A 34 -6.86 21.03 -14.47
C ASP A 34 -5.95 21.54 -15.60
N GLU A 35 -5.76 22.86 -15.73
CA GLU A 35 -4.84 23.44 -16.71
C GLU A 35 -3.40 22.94 -16.51
N ILE A 36 -2.96 22.80 -15.26
CA ILE A 36 -1.62 22.33 -14.90
C ILE A 36 -1.50 20.81 -15.14
N VAL A 37 -2.49 20.04 -14.68
CA VAL A 37 -2.49 18.57 -14.77
C VAL A 37 -2.50 18.11 -16.23
N TYR A 38 -3.40 18.69 -17.02
CA TYR A 38 -3.61 18.35 -18.43
C TYR A 38 -2.82 19.25 -19.39
N PHE A 39 -1.71 19.82 -18.92
CA PHE A 39 -0.85 20.69 -19.71
C PHE A 39 -0.53 20.05 -21.07
N GLY A 40 -0.78 20.80 -22.15
CA GLY A 40 -0.58 20.35 -23.53
C GLY A 40 -1.61 19.33 -24.08
N ARG A 41 -2.66 18.96 -23.34
CA ARG A 41 -3.88 18.31 -23.87
C ARG A 41 -5.15 18.86 -23.19
N PRO A 42 -5.56 20.10 -23.47
CA PRO A 42 -6.69 20.74 -22.78
C PRO A 42 -8.05 20.06 -23.01
N ASN A 43 -8.23 19.34 -24.12
CA ASN A 43 -9.47 18.60 -24.41
C ASN A 43 -9.51 17.21 -23.75
N TRP A 44 -8.40 16.72 -23.20
CA TRP A 44 -8.30 15.37 -22.64
C TRP A 44 -9.29 15.07 -21.50
N PRO A 45 -9.57 16.02 -20.58
CA PRO A 45 -10.57 15.79 -19.53
C PRO A 45 -11.95 15.48 -20.10
N LYS A 46 -12.33 16.20 -21.17
CA LYS A 46 -13.64 16.13 -21.84
C LYS A 46 -13.79 14.91 -22.75
N GLU A 47 -12.69 14.21 -23.04
CA GLU A 47 -12.70 13.04 -23.91
C GLU A 47 -13.43 11.84 -23.27
N LYS A 48 -14.08 11.02 -24.09
CA LYS A 48 -14.80 9.82 -23.64
C LYS A 48 -13.84 8.81 -22.96
N ARG A 49 -14.40 7.89 -22.17
CA ARG A 49 -13.61 6.87 -21.45
C ARG A 49 -12.83 5.93 -22.38
N ILE A 50 -13.40 5.53 -23.53
CA ILE A 50 -12.80 4.55 -24.44
C ILE A 50 -11.45 5.03 -25.02
N PRO A 51 -11.32 6.25 -25.59
CA PRO A 51 -10.04 6.78 -26.05
C PRO A 51 -8.95 6.84 -24.96
N LYS A 52 -9.33 7.12 -23.72
CA LYS A 52 -8.40 7.14 -22.57
C LYS A 52 -7.86 5.73 -22.28
N ILE A 53 -8.72 4.71 -22.30
CA ILE A 53 -8.34 3.30 -22.12
C ILE A 53 -7.47 2.82 -23.27
N LEU A 54 -7.84 3.12 -24.51
CA LEU A 54 -7.05 2.79 -25.69
C LEU A 54 -5.66 3.44 -25.61
N TRP A 55 -5.58 4.71 -25.22
CA TRP A 55 -4.29 5.39 -25.07
C TRP A 55 -3.43 4.79 -23.94
N LEU A 56 -4.04 4.39 -22.82
CA LEU A 56 -3.35 3.65 -21.76
C LEU A 56 -2.76 2.33 -22.28
N PHE A 57 -3.58 1.53 -22.97
CA PHE A 57 -3.18 0.19 -23.43
C PHE A 57 -2.21 0.21 -24.62
N PHE A 58 -2.41 1.10 -25.60
CA PHE A 58 -1.59 1.12 -26.82
C PHE A 58 -0.37 2.04 -26.73
N VAL A 59 -0.35 3.02 -25.82
CA VAL A 59 0.77 3.97 -25.71
C VAL A 59 1.55 3.78 -24.42
N HIS A 60 0.90 3.70 -23.26
CA HIS A 60 1.62 3.61 -21.98
C HIS A 60 2.13 2.21 -21.64
N LEU A 61 1.30 1.18 -21.82
CA LEU A 61 1.67 -0.19 -21.48
C LEU A 61 2.88 -0.70 -22.28
N PRO A 62 2.97 -0.50 -23.61
CA PRO A 62 4.15 -0.86 -24.37
C PRO A 62 5.36 -0.01 -23.97
N PHE A 63 5.18 1.27 -23.63
CA PHE A 63 6.29 2.09 -23.17
C PHE A 63 6.89 1.58 -21.86
N LEU A 64 6.07 1.02 -20.97
CA LEU A 64 6.50 0.50 -19.67
C LEU A 64 7.14 -0.90 -19.77
N ILE A 65 6.66 -1.73 -20.70
CA ILE A 65 7.13 -3.11 -20.91
C ILE A 65 8.33 -3.18 -21.87
N ILE A 66 8.39 -2.31 -22.88
CA ILE A 66 9.46 -2.33 -23.88
C ILE A 66 10.72 -1.65 -23.31
N PRO A 67 11.93 -2.14 -23.64
CA PRO A 67 13.21 -1.50 -23.34
C PRO A 67 13.36 -0.03 -23.77
N LEU A 68 12.36 0.59 -24.41
CA LEU A 68 12.33 2.00 -24.80
C LEU A 68 12.49 2.96 -23.61
N CYS A 69 12.12 2.54 -22.39
CA CYS A 69 12.44 3.30 -21.18
C CYS A 69 13.94 3.35 -20.87
N ILE A 70 14.72 2.33 -21.25
CA ILE A 70 16.14 2.23 -20.89
C ILE A 70 16.96 3.34 -21.58
N PRO A 71 16.85 3.60 -22.90
CA PRO A 71 17.46 4.77 -23.53
C PRO A 71 17.04 6.10 -22.90
N TYR A 72 15.78 6.23 -22.47
CA TYR A 72 15.30 7.44 -21.78
C TYR A 72 15.98 7.61 -20.41
N THR A 73 16.06 6.54 -19.60
CA THR A 73 16.72 6.59 -18.29
C THR A 73 18.20 6.95 -18.41
N ILE A 74 18.89 6.40 -19.42
CA ILE A 74 20.30 6.68 -19.71
C ILE A 74 20.47 8.14 -20.12
N TYR A 75 19.74 8.61 -21.13
CA TYR A 75 19.83 10.00 -21.60
C TYR A 75 19.50 11.00 -20.48
N ARG A 76 18.46 10.74 -19.69
CA ARG A 76 18.08 11.60 -18.57
C ARG A 76 19.17 11.66 -17.51
N ALA A 77 19.78 10.53 -17.16
CA ALA A 77 20.91 10.50 -16.23
C ALA A 77 22.09 11.34 -16.75
N PHE A 78 22.39 11.28 -18.06
CA PHE A 78 23.41 12.13 -18.68
C PHE A 78 23.03 13.62 -18.68
N LYS A 79 21.78 13.98 -19.07
CA LYS A 79 21.30 15.37 -19.13
C LYS A 79 21.31 16.05 -17.75
N ASP A 80 20.82 15.36 -16.72
CA ASP A 80 20.79 15.87 -15.34
C ASP A 80 22.20 16.15 -14.79
N CYS A 81 23.22 15.41 -15.25
CA CYS A 81 24.61 15.55 -14.77
C CYS A 81 25.45 16.54 -15.59
N LEU A 82 25.22 16.65 -16.90
CA LEU A 82 26.06 17.43 -17.81
C LEU A 82 25.54 18.86 -18.07
N CYS A 83 24.35 19.24 -17.59
CA CYS A 83 23.72 20.53 -17.89
C CYS A 83 23.78 20.87 -19.39
N TYR A 84 23.63 19.84 -20.25
CA TYR A 84 23.84 19.96 -21.68
C TYR A 84 22.58 20.51 -22.35
N ASP A 85 22.59 21.79 -22.68
CA ASP A 85 21.48 22.53 -23.29
C ASP A 85 21.74 22.69 -24.80
N GLN A 86 21.60 21.61 -25.57
CA GLN A 86 21.49 21.68 -27.03
C GLN A 86 20.11 21.22 -27.49
N GLY A 87 19.63 21.85 -28.57
CA GLY A 87 18.27 21.76 -29.08
C GLY A 87 17.71 20.32 -29.11
N GLU A 88 16.61 20.11 -28.37
CA GLU A 88 15.99 18.80 -28.21
C GLU A 88 15.45 18.26 -29.56
N PRO A 89 15.91 17.07 -30.02
CA PRO A 89 15.38 16.43 -31.22
C PRO A 89 13.87 16.17 -31.10
N LYS A 90 13.14 16.14 -32.23
CA LYS A 90 11.68 15.93 -32.26
C LYS A 90 11.22 14.67 -31.50
N CYS A 91 11.98 13.58 -31.59
CA CYS A 91 11.71 12.34 -30.86
C CYS A 91 11.75 12.55 -29.33
N TRP A 92 12.70 13.34 -28.82
CA TRP A 92 12.81 13.64 -27.39
C TRP A 92 11.64 14.45 -26.86
N LYS A 93 11.06 15.35 -27.66
CA LYS A 93 9.85 16.07 -27.26
C LYS A 93 8.67 15.12 -27.01
N VAL A 94 8.55 14.05 -27.80
CA VAL A 94 7.49 13.04 -27.64
C VAL A 94 7.71 12.24 -26.35
N ILE A 95 8.93 11.74 -26.12
CA ILE A 95 9.26 10.95 -24.93
C ILE A 95 9.13 11.80 -23.66
N ARG A 96 9.61 13.04 -23.69
CA ARG A 96 9.47 14.01 -22.61
C ARG A 96 8.00 14.25 -22.24
N ARG A 97 7.14 14.42 -23.24
CA ARG A 97 5.69 14.57 -23.02
C ARG A 97 5.07 13.36 -22.33
N GLN A 98 5.62 12.17 -22.56
CA GLN A 98 5.11 10.92 -22.00
C GLN A 98 5.55 10.69 -20.54
N PHE A 99 6.67 11.26 -20.10
CA PHE A 99 7.18 11.04 -18.73
C PHE A 99 7.10 12.27 -17.83
N GLU A 100 7.40 13.46 -18.35
CA GLU A 100 7.51 14.67 -17.52
C GLU A 100 6.19 15.41 -17.32
N TYR A 101 5.16 15.12 -18.12
CA TYR A 101 3.87 15.78 -17.98
C TYR A 101 3.12 15.21 -16.76
N PRO A 102 2.49 16.04 -15.91
CA PRO A 102 1.94 15.60 -14.62
C PRO A 102 0.96 14.43 -14.73
N TYR A 103 -0.01 14.54 -15.65
CA TYR A 103 -0.96 13.47 -15.90
C TYR A 103 -0.29 12.17 -16.37
N SER A 104 0.62 12.27 -17.33
CA SER A 104 1.32 11.12 -17.92
C SER A 104 2.23 10.43 -16.90
N LYS A 105 2.87 11.21 -16.04
CA LYS A 105 3.68 10.75 -14.91
C LYS A 105 2.84 9.97 -13.89
N PHE A 106 1.70 10.52 -13.49
CA PHE A 106 0.75 9.81 -12.62
C PHE A 106 0.35 8.47 -13.23
N VAL A 107 -0.06 8.46 -14.50
CA VAL A 107 -0.43 7.24 -15.23
C VAL A 107 0.72 6.23 -15.28
N ASN A 108 1.95 6.65 -15.54
CA ASN A 108 3.11 5.75 -15.59
C ASN A 108 3.41 5.09 -14.22
N HIS A 109 3.35 5.86 -13.14
CA HIS A 109 3.54 5.33 -11.78
C HIS A 109 2.44 4.33 -11.42
N THR A 110 1.19 4.68 -11.69
CA THR A 110 0.05 3.80 -11.44
C THR A 110 0.10 2.54 -12.30
N LEU A 111 0.48 2.64 -13.56
CA LEU A 111 0.60 1.50 -14.47
C LEU A 111 1.74 0.57 -14.06
N SER A 112 2.88 1.12 -13.65
CA SER A 112 3.98 0.35 -13.05
C SER A 112 3.50 -0.44 -11.84
N TYR A 113 2.73 0.19 -10.96
CA TYR A 113 2.14 -0.49 -9.81
C TYR A 113 1.15 -1.60 -10.23
N THR A 114 0.33 -1.37 -11.26
CA THR A 114 -0.54 -2.43 -11.81
C THR A 114 0.26 -3.60 -12.39
N VAL A 115 1.40 -3.33 -13.06
CA VAL A 115 2.31 -4.38 -13.54
C VAL A 115 2.96 -5.14 -12.38
N PHE A 116 3.33 -4.45 -11.29
CA PHE A 116 3.78 -5.09 -10.06
C PHE A 116 2.73 -6.06 -9.50
N LEU A 117 1.47 -5.64 -9.39
CA LEU A 117 0.38 -6.52 -8.97
C LEU A 117 0.18 -7.69 -9.93
N ALA A 118 0.31 -7.48 -11.24
CA ALA A 118 0.23 -8.55 -12.22
C ALA A 118 1.36 -9.58 -12.05
N PHE A 119 2.57 -9.16 -11.67
CA PHE A 119 3.65 -10.08 -11.32
C PHE A 119 3.36 -10.85 -10.03
N LEU A 120 2.75 -10.22 -9.01
CA LEU A 120 2.30 -10.93 -7.80
C LEU A 120 1.25 -12.00 -8.13
N ILE A 121 0.31 -11.70 -9.03
CA ILE A 121 -0.66 -12.69 -9.54
C ILE A 121 0.07 -13.80 -10.30
N ALA A 122 1.00 -13.46 -11.19
CA ALA A 122 1.76 -14.44 -11.95
C ALA A 122 2.58 -15.37 -11.03
N ALA A 123 3.17 -14.83 -9.96
CA ALA A 123 3.89 -15.63 -8.96
C ALA A 123 2.96 -16.61 -8.23
N SER A 124 1.69 -16.26 -8.02
CA SER A 124 0.71 -17.18 -7.39
C SER A 124 0.36 -18.41 -8.25
N PHE A 125 0.62 -18.37 -9.56
CA PHE A 125 0.41 -19.49 -10.48
C PHE A 125 1.66 -20.37 -10.68
N GLN A 126 2.74 -20.13 -9.93
CA GLN A 126 3.93 -20.97 -10.02
C GLN A 126 3.70 -22.29 -9.27
N ASP A 127 3.57 -23.39 -10.02
CA ASP A 127 3.34 -24.72 -9.46
C ASP A 127 4.63 -25.48 -9.10
N THR A 128 5.83 -24.90 -9.36
CA THR A 128 7.12 -25.60 -9.29
C THR A 128 8.08 -25.08 -8.21
N PHE A 129 7.65 -25.10 -6.95
CA PHE A 129 8.52 -24.75 -5.82
C PHE A 129 9.76 -25.67 -5.72
N GLY A 130 10.94 -25.09 -5.47
CA GLY A 130 12.16 -25.84 -5.10
C GLY A 130 13.09 -26.26 -6.24
N ARG A 131 12.92 -25.77 -7.48
CA ARG A 131 13.90 -26.03 -8.57
C ARG A 131 15.25 -25.31 -8.38
N THR A 132 15.26 -24.22 -7.63
CA THR A 132 16.44 -23.39 -7.35
C THR A 132 16.99 -23.66 -5.96
N TRP A 133 18.32 -23.59 -5.81
CA TRP A 133 19.04 -23.81 -4.56
C TRP A 133 18.69 -22.82 -3.42
N ILE A 134 18.04 -21.69 -3.74
CA ILE A 134 17.55 -20.67 -2.79
C ILE A 134 16.03 -20.79 -2.54
N GLY A 135 15.30 -21.54 -3.38
CA GLY A 135 13.84 -21.57 -3.35
C GLY A 135 13.15 -20.34 -3.95
N LEU A 136 13.89 -19.40 -4.56
CA LEU A 136 13.37 -18.23 -5.28
C LEU A 136 13.40 -18.48 -6.80
N GLU A 137 12.31 -18.17 -7.50
CA GLU A 137 12.18 -18.24 -8.95
C GLU A 137 12.53 -16.91 -9.65
N GLY A 138 12.60 -16.91 -10.98
CA GLY A 138 12.92 -15.71 -11.76
C GLY A 138 11.93 -14.55 -11.55
N ILE A 139 10.65 -14.87 -11.32
CA ILE A 139 9.61 -13.86 -11.03
C ILE A 139 9.85 -13.21 -9.66
N ASP A 140 10.33 -13.94 -8.66
CA ASP A 140 10.60 -13.39 -7.32
C ASP A 140 11.72 -12.34 -7.36
N TRP A 141 12.74 -12.54 -8.21
CA TRP A 141 13.78 -11.54 -8.43
C TRP A 141 13.24 -10.26 -9.09
N LEU A 142 12.27 -10.39 -9.99
CA LEU A 142 11.57 -9.25 -10.59
C LEU A 142 10.75 -8.51 -9.52
N ILE A 143 9.97 -9.23 -8.72
CA ILE A 143 9.18 -8.68 -7.61
C ILE A 143 10.10 -7.96 -6.63
N LEU A 144 11.23 -8.55 -6.25
CA LEU A 144 12.22 -7.92 -5.37
C LEU A 144 12.77 -6.62 -5.98
N ALA A 145 13.04 -6.59 -7.29
CA ALA A 145 13.46 -5.36 -7.96
C ALA A 145 12.38 -4.26 -7.89
N PHE A 146 11.09 -4.62 -7.99
CA PHE A 146 9.98 -3.69 -7.78
C PHE A 146 9.92 -3.18 -6.34
N VAL A 147 10.06 -4.06 -5.34
CA VAL A 147 10.06 -3.70 -3.92
C VAL A 147 11.21 -2.74 -3.61
N VAL A 148 12.42 -3.01 -4.11
CA VAL A 148 13.58 -2.11 -3.96
C VAL A 148 13.34 -0.77 -4.65
N GLY A 149 12.74 -0.78 -5.84
CA GLY A 149 12.36 0.45 -6.54
C GLY A 149 11.32 1.27 -5.76
N LEU A 150 10.31 0.63 -5.18
CA LEU A 150 9.32 1.30 -4.32
C LEU A 150 9.97 1.85 -3.05
N LEU A 151 10.87 1.10 -2.42
CA LEU A 151 11.64 1.55 -1.26
C LEU A 151 12.45 2.82 -1.55
N ILE A 152 13.19 2.85 -2.66
CA ILE A 152 13.97 4.05 -3.05
C ILE A 152 13.03 5.24 -3.30
N GLN A 153 11.90 5.00 -3.97
CA GLN A 153 10.94 6.06 -4.27
C GLN A 153 10.35 6.68 -3.01
N GLU A 154 9.91 5.86 -2.05
CA GLU A 154 9.31 6.33 -0.80
C GLU A 154 10.35 6.95 0.14
N LEU A 155 11.57 6.39 0.21
CA LEU A 155 12.64 6.98 1.00
C LEU A 155 13.01 8.40 0.51
N LEU A 156 13.09 8.59 -0.81
CA LEU A 156 13.36 9.91 -1.39
C LEU A 156 12.20 10.89 -1.18
N ALA A 157 10.95 10.41 -1.20
CA ALA A 157 9.78 11.21 -0.88
C ALA A 157 9.82 11.66 0.59
N ALA A 158 10.10 10.74 1.52
CA ALA A 158 10.22 11.02 2.95
C ALA A 158 11.36 12.00 3.27
N ILE A 159 12.52 11.87 2.61
CA ILE A 159 13.64 12.81 2.79
C ILE A 159 13.26 14.22 2.30
N ARG A 160 12.56 14.32 1.18
CA ARG A 160 12.21 15.62 0.57
C ARG A 160 11.14 16.37 1.34
N GLU A 161 10.10 15.66 1.79
CA GLU A 161 8.96 16.26 2.50
C GLU A 161 9.24 16.42 4.00
N GLY A 162 10.24 15.69 4.52
CA GLY A 162 10.51 15.54 5.94
C GLY A 162 9.73 14.35 6.52
N PHE A 163 10.42 13.53 7.31
CA PHE A 163 9.90 12.25 7.81
C PHE A 163 8.57 12.38 8.58
N LEU A 164 8.46 13.38 9.46
CA LEU A 164 7.24 13.59 10.27
C LEU A 164 6.05 14.06 9.42
N VAL A 165 6.28 14.93 8.43
CA VAL A 165 5.23 15.41 7.52
C VAL A 165 4.78 14.28 6.60
N TYR A 166 5.72 13.45 6.15
CA TYR A 166 5.45 12.27 5.35
C TYR A 166 4.56 11.27 6.10
N LEU A 167 4.88 10.92 7.34
CA LEU A 167 4.07 10.01 8.17
C LEU A 167 2.71 10.59 8.59
N SER A 168 2.52 11.91 8.52
CA SER A 168 1.20 12.51 8.76
C SER A 168 0.19 12.19 7.64
N LYS A 169 0.63 11.70 6.47
CA LYS A 169 -0.26 11.33 5.36
C LYS A 169 -0.62 9.84 5.43
N TRP A 170 -1.91 9.52 5.53
CA TRP A 170 -2.39 8.15 5.68
C TRP A 170 -1.92 7.20 4.56
N TRP A 171 -1.96 7.63 3.30
CA TRP A 171 -1.52 6.82 2.16
C TRP A 171 -0.01 6.52 2.19
N ASN A 172 0.80 7.48 2.62
CA ASN A 172 2.25 7.29 2.77
C ASN A 172 2.60 6.30 3.89
N VAL A 173 1.82 6.30 4.97
CA VAL A 173 1.95 5.28 6.04
C VAL A 173 1.60 3.91 5.48
N PHE A 174 0.51 3.80 4.71
CA PHE A 174 0.11 2.54 4.09
C PHE A 174 1.18 2.00 3.14
N ASP A 175 1.75 2.85 2.29
CA ASP A 175 2.87 2.52 1.41
C ASP A 175 4.11 2.06 2.19
N SER A 176 4.44 2.74 3.28
CA SER A 176 5.54 2.37 4.17
C SER A 176 5.32 1.00 4.82
N VAL A 177 4.09 0.68 5.23
CA VAL A 177 3.73 -0.62 5.81
C VAL A 177 3.92 -1.73 4.78
N ILE A 178 3.42 -1.56 3.55
CA ILE A 178 3.59 -2.55 2.47
C ILE A 178 5.07 -2.87 2.23
N ILE A 179 5.88 -1.82 2.03
CA ILE A 179 7.30 -1.97 1.77
C ILE A 179 8.00 -2.63 2.96
N SER A 180 7.65 -2.23 4.19
CA SER A 180 8.25 -2.82 5.40
C SER A 180 7.94 -4.32 5.54
N LEU A 181 6.72 -4.76 5.18
CA LEU A 181 6.34 -6.17 5.24
C LEU A 181 7.08 -7.00 4.19
N PHE A 182 7.19 -6.52 2.95
CA PHE A 182 8.00 -7.20 1.93
C PHE A 182 9.47 -7.31 2.34
N MET A 183 10.05 -6.22 2.87
CA MET A 183 11.43 -6.23 3.35
C MET A 183 11.62 -7.16 4.54
N LEU A 184 10.68 -7.16 5.49
CA LEU A 184 10.70 -8.04 6.66
C LEU A 184 10.63 -9.51 6.24
N SER A 185 9.72 -9.87 5.32
CA SER A 185 9.62 -11.22 4.78
C SER A 185 10.95 -11.65 4.14
N PHE A 186 11.53 -10.81 3.28
CA PHE A 186 12.80 -11.10 2.63
C PHE A 186 13.95 -11.27 3.63
N VAL A 187 14.04 -10.42 4.66
CA VAL A 187 15.06 -10.54 5.71
C VAL A 187 14.88 -11.83 6.51
N VAL A 188 13.65 -12.19 6.90
CA VAL A 188 13.38 -13.45 7.61
C VAL A 188 13.74 -14.65 6.73
N TRP A 189 13.41 -14.62 5.44
CA TRP A 189 13.75 -15.68 4.50
C TRP A 189 15.27 -15.87 4.37
N VAL A 190 16.01 -14.78 4.15
CA VAL A 190 17.47 -14.81 3.98
C VAL A 190 18.18 -15.24 5.27
N THR A 191 17.75 -14.74 6.42
CA THR A 191 18.32 -15.14 7.71
C THR A 191 18.06 -16.61 8.02
N ALA A 192 16.86 -17.13 7.73
CA ALA A 192 16.56 -18.56 7.82
C ALA A 192 17.44 -19.39 6.87
N TYR A 193 17.60 -18.94 5.64
CA TYR A 193 18.43 -19.60 4.63
C TYR A 193 19.89 -19.79 5.09
N PHE A 194 20.51 -18.73 5.62
CA PHE A 194 21.87 -18.81 6.16
C PHE A 194 21.94 -19.67 7.43
N HIS A 195 20.96 -19.52 8.33
CA HIS A 195 20.94 -20.27 9.60
C HIS A 195 20.85 -21.79 9.38
N PHE A 196 20.12 -22.25 8.36
CA PHE A 196 19.96 -23.66 8.05
C PHE A 196 21.01 -24.23 7.06
N GLY A 197 22.14 -23.54 6.91
CA GLY A 197 23.30 -24.03 6.15
C GLY A 197 23.15 -23.88 4.63
N ASN A 198 22.63 -22.73 4.19
CA ASN A 198 22.41 -22.39 2.77
C ASN A 198 21.49 -23.39 2.06
N LYS A 199 20.46 -23.85 2.77
CA LYS A 199 19.44 -24.75 2.24
C LYS A 199 18.07 -24.25 2.63
N TRP A 200 17.18 -24.16 1.64
CA TRP A 200 15.76 -23.94 1.86
C TRP A 200 15.14 -25.18 2.53
N LYS A 201 14.35 -24.96 3.59
CA LYS A 201 13.70 -26.01 4.39
C LYS A 201 12.27 -25.60 4.73
N PRO A 202 11.28 -25.89 3.87
CA PRO A 202 9.92 -25.35 4.01
C PRO A 202 9.24 -25.74 5.33
N GLU A 203 9.63 -26.86 5.95
CA GLU A 203 9.06 -27.34 7.21
C GLU A 203 9.43 -26.48 8.43
N LYS A 204 10.37 -25.54 8.32
CA LYS A 204 10.80 -24.71 9.45
C LYS A 204 9.91 -23.48 9.59
N ASN A 205 9.48 -23.23 10.83
CA ASN A 205 8.62 -22.09 11.19
C ASN A 205 9.11 -20.73 10.67
N ALA A 206 10.42 -20.54 10.50
CA ALA A 206 10.98 -19.30 9.97
C ALA A 206 10.59 -19.04 8.51
N PHE A 207 10.58 -20.07 7.65
CA PHE A 207 10.15 -19.93 6.25
C PHE A 207 8.63 -19.72 6.18
N ILE A 208 7.86 -20.48 6.98
CA ILE A 208 6.41 -20.31 7.09
C ILE A 208 6.06 -18.88 7.54
N ALA A 209 6.77 -18.35 8.53
CA ALA A 209 6.57 -16.98 8.99
C ALA A 209 6.88 -15.95 7.89
N ALA A 210 7.96 -16.15 7.13
CA ALA A 210 8.28 -15.29 5.98
C ALA A 210 7.18 -15.33 4.91
N ASP A 211 6.61 -16.49 4.61
CA ASP A 211 5.51 -16.67 3.63
C ASP A 211 4.20 -16.03 4.10
N VAL A 212 3.87 -16.12 5.39
CA VAL A 212 2.70 -15.45 5.97
C VAL A 212 2.84 -13.93 5.89
N ILE A 213 4.03 -13.40 6.20
CA ILE A 213 4.31 -11.96 6.10
C ILE A 213 4.26 -11.52 4.63
N TYR A 214 4.84 -12.30 3.72
CA TYR A 214 4.82 -12.04 2.28
C TYR A 214 3.38 -11.99 1.74
N SER A 215 2.57 -12.99 2.09
CA SER A 215 1.17 -13.11 1.70
C SER A 215 0.33 -11.95 2.25
N SER A 216 0.60 -11.52 3.49
CA SER A 216 -0.03 -10.33 4.09
C SER A 216 0.34 -9.06 3.31
N ALA A 217 1.60 -8.92 2.90
CA ALA A 217 2.05 -7.79 2.07
C ALA A 217 1.34 -7.76 0.70
N ILE A 218 1.11 -8.93 0.07
CA ILE A 218 0.36 -9.05 -1.19
C ILE A 218 -1.07 -8.52 -1.01
N ILE A 219 -1.79 -8.98 0.02
CA ILE A 219 -3.18 -8.56 0.28
C ILE A 219 -3.26 -7.04 0.43
N ILE A 220 -2.38 -6.46 1.25
CA ILE A 220 -2.35 -5.01 1.50
C ILE A 220 -1.96 -4.25 0.22
N SER A 221 -1.10 -4.81 -0.63
CA SER A 221 -0.76 -4.21 -1.94
C SER A 221 -1.98 -4.10 -2.86
N PHE A 222 -2.86 -5.11 -2.89
CA PHE A 222 -4.10 -5.01 -3.65
C PHE A 222 -5.04 -3.92 -3.11
N PHE A 223 -5.09 -3.73 -1.78
CA PHE A 223 -5.86 -2.65 -1.20
C PHE A 223 -5.33 -1.26 -1.57
N HIS A 224 -4.02 -1.10 -1.74
CA HIS A 224 -3.42 0.18 -2.18
C HIS A 224 -3.94 0.62 -3.55
N LEU A 225 -4.25 -0.31 -4.45
CA LEU A 225 -4.81 0.00 -5.76
C LEU A 225 -6.08 0.86 -5.66
N THR A 226 -6.84 0.74 -4.57
CA THR A 226 -8.04 1.56 -4.35
C THR A 226 -7.74 3.06 -4.40
N HIS A 227 -6.54 3.51 -4.04
CA HIS A 227 -6.13 4.92 -4.10
C HIS A 227 -6.32 5.54 -5.49
N ILE A 228 -6.25 4.77 -6.59
CA ILE A 228 -6.51 5.26 -7.94
C ILE A 228 -7.95 5.76 -8.13
N PHE A 229 -8.91 5.16 -7.42
CA PHE A 229 -10.33 5.48 -7.57
C PHE A 229 -10.63 6.91 -7.15
N GLN A 230 -9.81 7.50 -6.28
CA GLN A 230 -9.89 8.89 -5.83
C GLN A 230 -9.85 9.90 -6.99
N VAL A 231 -9.22 9.55 -8.11
CA VAL A 231 -9.12 10.40 -9.31
C VAL A 231 -10.45 10.45 -10.07
N ASP A 232 -11.19 9.35 -10.08
CA ASP A 232 -12.41 9.23 -10.89
C ASP A 232 -13.56 10.03 -10.25
N SER A 233 -14.36 10.69 -11.09
CA SER A 233 -15.44 11.55 -10.65
C SER A 233 -16.64 10.80 -10.06
N VAL A 234 -16.74 9.49 -10.30
CA VAL A 234 -17.82 8.63 -9.80
C VAL A 234 -17.31 7.78 -8.63
N LEU A 235 -16.17 7.11 -8.80
CA LEU A 235 -15.62 6.22 -7.78
C LEU A 235 -14.94 6.96 -6.62
N GLY A 236 -14.40 8.16 -6.86
CA GLY A 236 -13.67 8.90 -5.84
C GLY A 236 -14.53 9.35 -4.65
N PRO A 237 -15.71 9.98 -4.86
CA PRO A 237 -16.63 10.29 -3.78
C PRO A 237 -17.06 9.03 -3.02
N LEU A 238 -17.36 7.94 -3.74
CA LEU A 238 -17.76 6.68 -3.13
C LEU A 238 -16.66 6.11 -2.22
N GLN A 239 -15.41 6.08 -2.70
CA GLN A 239 -14.26 5.63 -1.92
C GLN A 239 -14.05 6.49 -0.66
N LEU A 240 -14.15 7.81 -0.79
CA LEU A 240 -13.99 8.72 0.34
C LEU A 240 -15.10 8.53 1.38
N SER A 241 -16.34 8.33 0.93
CA SER A 241 -17.48 8.01 1.80
C SER A 241 -17.25 6.70 2.56
N LEU A 242 -16.74 5.66 1.91
CA LEU A 242 -16.39 4.40 2.57
C LEU A 242 -15.35 4.61 3.68
N TYR A 243 -14.25 5.32 3.39
CA TYR A 243 -13.18 5.55 4.37
C TYR A 243 -13.67 6.36 5.58
N LYS A 244 -14.42 7.44 5.35
CA LYS A 244 -14.95 8.28 6.42
C LYS A 244 -16.01 7.54 7.25
N MET A 245 -16.86 6.73 6.61
CA MET A 245 -17.85 5.90 7.29
C MET A 245 -17.19 4.84 8.16
N LEU A 246 -16.08 4.22 7.72
CA LEU A 246 -15.33 3.27 8.53
C LEU A 246 -14.88 3.85 9.88
N GLY A 247 -14.55 5.15 9.93
CA GLY A 247 -14.26 5.84 11.19
C GLY A 247 -15.42 5.81 12.18
N ASN A 248 -16.64 6.07 11.70
CA ASN A 248 -17.85 5.99 12.52
C ASN A 248 -18.21 4.55 12.89
N VAL A 249 -18.00 3.60 11.97
CA VAL A 249 -18.20 2.16 12.21
C VAL A 249 -17.27 1.64 13.32
N TRP A 250 -16.04 2.16 13.41
CA TRP A 250 -15.08 1.73 14.44
C TRP A 250 -15.59 1.99 15.85
N GLU A 251 -16.23 3.14 16.09
CA GLU A 251 -16.81 3.47 17.42
C GLU A 251 -17.92 2.47 17.80
N PHE A 252 -18.78 2.11 16.85
CA PHE A 252 -19.80 1.10 17.07
C PHE A 252 -19.23 -0.31 17.24
N LEU A 253 -18.18 -0.64 16.48
CA LEU A 253 -17.51 -1.94 16.55
C LEU A 253 -16.96 -2.21 17.95
N LEU A 254 -16.57 -1.18 18.70
CA LEU A 254 -16.16 -1.33 20.10
C LEU A 254 -17.32 -1.82 20.99
N LEU A 255 -18.51 -1.24 20.83
CA LEU A 255 -19.71 -1.72 21.56
C LEU A 255 -20.06 -3.14 21.15
N PHE A 256 -20.00 -3.44 19.85
CA PHE A 256 -20.20 -4.78 19.31
C PHE A 256 -19.22 -5.78 19.91
N LEU A 257 -17.93 -5.43 20.00
CA LEU A 257 -16.88 -6.28 20.55
C LEU A 257 -17.10 -6.54 22.04
N VAL A 258 -17.50 -5.54 22.83
CA VAL A 258 -17.82 -5.72 24.25
C VAL A 258 -18.96 -6.71 24.44
N LEU A 259 -20.05 -6.57 23.67
CA LEU A 259 -21.16 -7.52 23.69
C LEU A 259 -20.70 -8.92 23.29
N HIS A 260 -19.94 -9.03 22.18
CA HIS A 260 -19.40 -10.29 21.68
C HIS A 260 -18.55 -11.03 22.73
N LEU A 261 -17.62 -10.31 23.36
CA LEU A 261 -16.76 -10.86 24.40
C LEU A 261 -17.54 -11.24 25.66
N SER A 262 -18.57 -10.49 26.03
CA SER A 262 -19.45 -10.82 27.17
C SER A 262 -20.13 -12.17 26.96
N PHE A 263 -20.70 -12.42 25.78
CA PHE A 263 -21.32 -13.72 25.49
C PHE A 263 -20.29 -14.85 25.36
N ALA A 264 -19.15 -14.60 24.70
CA ALA A 264 -18.08 -15.59 24.56
C ALA A 264 -17.54 -16.05 25.92
N THR A 265 -17.29 -15.11 26.84
CA THR A 265 -16.80 -15.42 28.19
C THR A 265 -17.86 -16.11 29.05
N GLY A 266 -19.12 -15.67 28.97
CA GLY A 266 -20.24 -16.32 29.69
C GLY A 266 -20.43 -17.78 29.29
N LEU A 267 -20.48 -18.05 27.98
CA LEU A 267 -20.59 -19.41 27.45
C LEU A 267 -19.35 -20.25 27.79
N ALA A 268 -18.15 -19.69 27.59
CA ALA A 268 -16.91 -20.40 27.92
C ALA A 268 -16.84 -20.81 29.39
N LYS A 269 -17.28 -19.93 30.30
CA LYS A 269 -17.30 -20.24 31.72
C LYS A 269 -18.32 -21.32 32.06
N MET A 270 -19.53 -21.26 31.48
CA MET A 270 -20.58 -22.25 31.69
C MET A 270 -20.12 -23.65 31.25
N TYR A 271 -19.62 -23.77 30.02
CA TYR A 271 -19.16 -25.06 29.49
C TYR A 271 -17.85 -25.55 30.11
N SER A 272 -16.97 -24.65 30.55
CA SER A 272 -15.79 -25.03 31.34
C SER A 272 -16.18 -25.65 32.69
N TYR A 273 -17.24 -25.13 33.32
CA TYR A 273 -17.77 -25.72 34.56
C TYR A 273 -18.38 -27.11 34.31
N TYR A 274 -19.09 -27.29 33.20
CA TYR A 274 -19.60 -28.60 32.78
C TYR A 274 -18.47 -29.63 32.65
N VAL A 275 -17.41 -29.31 31.88
CA VAL A 275 -16.25 -30.19 31.70
C VAL A 275 -15.55 -30.51 33.04
N ALA A 276 -15.38 -29.50 33.91
CA ALA A 276 -14.80 -29.72 35.24
C ALA A 276 -15.67 -30.64 36.12
N SER A 277 -16.99 -30.52 36.01
CA SER A 277 -17.93 -31.38 36.73
C SER A 277 -17.88 -32.81 36.21
N GLN A 278 -17.79 -33.00 34.89
CA GLN A 278 -17.59 -34.32 34.27
C GLN A 278 -16.27 -34.97 34.72
N LEU A 279 -15.19 -34.20 34.83
CA LEU A 279 -13.90 -34.71 35.32
C LEU A 279 -13.96 -35.15 36.80
N GLU A 280 -14.68 -34.42 37.65
CA GLU A 280 -14.85 -34.83 39.06
C GLU A 280 -15.77 -36.05 39.19
N LEU A 281 -16.83 -36.14 38.38
CA LEU A 281 -17.65 -37.35 38.29
C LEU A 281 -16.80 -38.55 37.81
N HIS A 282 -15.87 -38.32 36.88
CA HIS A 282 -14.90 -39.33 36.40
C HIS A 282 -14.06 -39.88 37.53
N ARG A 283 -13.53 -38.99 38.37
CA ARG A 283 -12.78 -39.36 39.56
C ARG A 283 -13.60 -40.19 40.56
N GLN A 284 -14.93 -40.09 40.53
CA GLN A 284 -15.86 -40.82 41.40
C GLN A 284 -16.40 -42.13 40.79
N ASN A 285 -15.92 -42.55 39.62
CA ASN A 285 -16.16 -43.87 39.03
C ASN A 285 -17.64 -44.16 38.62
N MET A 286 -18.40 -43.12 38.30
CA MET A 286 -19.70 -43.21 37.60
C MET A 286 -19.49 -43.68 36.12
N THR A 287 -20.54 -43.95 35.35
CA THR A 287 -20.39 -44.37 33.93
C THR A 287 -20.89 -43.28 32.99
N TYR A 288 -20.10 -42.99 31.94
CA TYR A 288 -20.27 -41.99 30.87
C TYR A 288 -19.68 -40.60 31.17
N TYR A 289 -18.68 -40.19 30.38
CA TYR A 289 -17.93 -38.93 30.55
C TYR A 289 -17.59 -38.30 29.21
N GLU A 290 -17.72 -36.99 29.15
CA GLU A 290 -17.25 -36.19 28.03
C GLU A 290 -16.12 -35.28 28.53
N GLU A 291 -14.88 -35.61 28.15
CA GLU A 291 -13.68 -34.95 28.68
C GLU A 291 -13.46 -33.54 28.10
N THR A 292 -14.14 -33.20 27.01
CA THR A 292 -13.96 -31.91 26.33
C THR A 292 -15.25 -31.41 25.74
N HIS A 293 -15.55 -30.13 25.95
CA HIS A 293 -16.62 -29.43 25.27
C HIS A 293 -16.06 -28.31 24.39
N TYR A 294 -16.53 -28.17 23.16
CA TYR A 294 -15.96 -27.23 22.18
C TYR A 294 -15.95 -25.77 22.68
N PHE A 295 -17.05 -25.35 23.32
CA PHE A 295 -17.19 -24.01 23.90
C PHE A 295 -16.44 -23.79 25.21
N ALA A 296 -15.87 -24.80 25.87
CA ALA A 296 -15.13 -24.61 27.13
C ALA A 296 -13.85 -23.77 26.94
N SER A 297 -13.31 -23.73 25.72
CA SER A 297 -12.20 -22.85 25.35
C SER A 297 -12.70 -21.47 24.95
N HIS A 298 -12.14 -20.41 25.56
CA HIS A 298 -12.47 -19.02 25.26
C HIS A 298 -12.28 -18.67 23.78
N TRP A 299 -11.22 -19.19 23.15
CA TRP A 299 -10.96 -18.95 21.73
C TRP A 299 -12.00 -19.63 20.85
N ASN A 300 -12.33 -20.88 21.14
CA ASN A 300 -13.33 -21.63 20.39
C ASN A 300 -14.71 -21.00 20.53
N ALA A 301 -15.09 -20.58 21.74
CA ALA A 301 -16.35 -19.87 21.98
C ALA A 301 -16.41 -18.55 21.19
N LEU A 302 -15.35 -17.74 21.23
CA LEU A 302 -15.25 -16.48 20.49
C LEU A 302 -15.37 -16.70 18.97
N SER A 303 -14.64 -17.68 18.44
CA SER A 303 -14.64 -18.03 17.02
C SER A 303 -16.01 -18.57 16.59
N SER A 304 -16.62 -19.44 17.38
CA SER A 304 -17.93 -20.04 17.07
C SER A 304 -19.02 -19.00 17.02
N LEU A 305 -19.07 -18.11 18.03
CA LEU A 305 -20.02 -17.01 18.04
C LEU A 305 -19.79 -16.06 16.86
N PHE A 306 -18.55 -15.86 16.42
CA PHE A 306 -18.27 -15.05 15.24
C PHE A 306 -18.83 -15.71 13.97
N TRP A 307 -18.60 -17.01 13.77
CA TRP A 307 -19.18 -17.75 12.65
C TRP A 307 -20.71 -17.82 12.70
N LEU A 308 -21.30 -17.81 13.90
CA LEU A 308 -22.74 -17.73 14.11
C LEU A 308 -23.33 -16.40 13.58
N LEU A 309 -22.60 -15.28 13.66
CA LEU A 309 -23.04 -14.00 13.06
C LEU A 309 -23.20 -14.12 11.54
N LEU A 310 -22.41 -14.99 10.91
CA LEU A 310 -22.46 -15.26 9.47
C LEU A 310 -23.48 -16.36 9.12
N GLY A 311 -24.24 -16.86 10.10
CA GLY A 311 -25.26 -17.89 9.92
C GLY A 311 -24.76 -19.33 10.00
N ASN A 312 -23.49 -19.56 10.36
CA ASN A 312 -22.98 -20.92 10.56
C ASN A 312 -23.25 -21.37 12.00
N TYR A 313 -24.43 -21.96 12.20
CA TYR A 313 -24.85 -22.56 13.47
C TYR A 313 -24.66 -24.08 13.42
N ASP A 314 -23.95 -24.60 14.41
CA ASP A 314 -23.71 -26.03 14.58
C ASP A 314 -24.31 -26.44 15.92
N GLU A 315 -25.50 -27.01 15.86
CA GLU A 315 -26.31 -27.38 17.03
C GLU A 315 -25.59 -28.41 17.90
N ASP A 316 -24.90 -29.35 17.26
CA ASP A 316 -24.20 -30.46 17.91
C ASP A 316 -23.06 -29.95 18.81
N LYS A 317 -22.52 -28.77 18.54
CA LYS A 317 -21.47 -28.14 19.38
C LYS A 317 -22.03 -27.49 20.64
N VAL A 318 -23.32 -27.22 20.72
CA VAL A 318 -23.98 -26.50 21.82
C VAL A 318 -24.71 -27.45 22.76
N VAL A 319 -25.26 -28.53 22.21
CA VAL A 319 -26.02 -29.53 22.95
C VAL A 319 -25.08 -30.34 23.85
N VAL A 320 -25.53 -30.55 25.08
CA VAL A 320 -24.90 -31.48 26.02
C VAL A 320 -25.72 -32.77 26.03
N GLU A 321 -25.10 -33.91 25.72
CA GLU A 321 -25.78 -35.21 25.61
C GLU A 321 -26.20 -35.81 26.96
N ASP A 322 -25.62 -35.33 28.06
CA ASP A 322 -25.85 -35.86 29.41
C ASP A 322 -27.22 -35.43 29.99
N ARG A 323 -28.03 -36.43 30.37
CA ARG A 323 -29.37 -36.26 30.97
C ARG A 323 -29.35 -35.52 32.31
N VAL A 324 -28.24 -35.55 33.05
CA VAL A 324 -28.12 -34.83 34.33
C VAL A 324 -27.97 -33.32 34.10
N PHE A 325 -27.40 -32.93 32.96
CA PHE A 325 -27.05 -31.54 32.64
C PHE A 325 -27.94 -30.91 31.56
N VAL A 326 -29.17 -31.42 31.40
CA VAL A 326 -30.19 -30.87 30.48
C VAL A 326 -30.40 -29.37 30.68
N ALA A 327 -30.35 -28.89 31.93
CA ALA A 327 -30.47 -27.46 32.23
C ALA A 327 -29.37 -26.61 31.57
N MET A 328 -28.13 -27.12 31.46
CA MET A 328 -27.03 -26.43 30.77
C MET A 328 -27.22 -26.45 29.25
N SER A 329 -27.69 -27.56 28.68
CA SER A 329 -28.03 -27.65 27.26
C SER A 329 -29.10 -26.62 26.87
N ILE A 330 -30.20 -26.56 27.63
CA ILE A 330 -31.28 -25.58 27.44
C ILE A 330 -30.75 -24.14 27.61
N SER A 331 -29.95 -23.89 28.65
CA SER A 331 -29.39 -22.55 28.89
C SER A 331 -28.44 -22.11 27.78
N GLY A 332 -27.63 -23.02 27.25
CA GLY A 332 -26.75 -22.78 26.10
C GLY A 332 -27.54 -22.39 24.86
N GLN A 333 -28.61 -23.11 24.53
CA GLN A 333 -29.51 -22.76 23.43
C GLN A 333 -30.18 -21.40 23.63
N ILE A 334 -30.66 -21.10 24.84
CA ILE A 334 -31.25 -19.80 25.16
C ILE A 334 -30.22 -18.68 24.97
N PHE A 335 -28.98 -18.85 25.45
CA PHE A 335 -27.92 -17.86 25.25
C PHE A 335 -27.56 -17.67 23.79
N MET A 336 -27.58 -18.72 22.96
CA MET A 336 -27.40 -18.59 21.51
C MET A 336 -28.54 -17.79 20.86
N ILE A 337 -29.79 -18.05 21.24
CA ILE A 337 -30.96 -17.29 20.74
C ILE A 337 -30.84 -15.82 21.13
N VAL A 338 -30.56 -15.53 22.41
CA VAL A 338 -30.39 -14.17 22.91
C VAL A 338 -29.22 -13.48 22.20
N TYR A 339 -28.10 -14.18 22.00
CA TYR A 339 -26.96 -13.66 21.25
C TYR A 339 -27.35 -13.27 19.82
N VAL A 340 -28.08 -14.12 19.09
CA VAL A 340 -28.53 -13.81 17.72
C VAL A 340 -29.47 -12.60 17.72
N VAL A 341 -30.42 -12.51 18.65
CA VAL A 341 -31.32 -11.36 18.76
C VAL A 341 -30.52 -10.08 19.04
N CYS A 342 -29.63 -10.08 20.02
CA CYS A 342 -28.85 -8.90 20.39
C CYS A 342 -27.85 -8.50 19.29
N MET A 343 -27.09 -9.44 18.74
CA MET A 343 -25.97 -9.15 17.85
C MET A 343 -26.39 -9.02 16.39
N VAL A 344 -27.22 -9.95 15.90
CA VAL A 344 -27.63 -9.98 14.48
C VAL A 344 -28.86 -9.11 14.26
N ILE A 345 -29.88 -9.20 15.11
CA ILE A 345 -31.13 -8.44 14.86
C ILE A 345 -30.98 -6.99 15.32
N VAL A 346 -30.44 -6.74 16.51
CA VAL A 346 -30.37 -5.35 17.04
C VAL A 346 -29.09 -4.66 16.58
N ALA A 347 -27.92 -5.19 16.95
CA ALA A 347 -26.65 -4.47 16.72
C ALA A 347 -26.33 -4.31 15.23
N LEU A 348 -26.49 -5.35 14.40
CA LEU A 348 -26.22 -5.25 12.96
C LEU A 348 -27.19 -4.30 12.25
N ASN A 349 -28.48 -4.29 12.59
CA ASN A 349 -29.44 -3.34 12.01
C ASN A 349 -29.16 -1.89 12.43
N MET A 350 -28.72 -1.68 13.67
CA MET A 350 -28.27 -0.37 14.12
C MET A 350 -27.01 0.08 13.36
N LEU A 351 -26.06 -0.82 13.13
CA LEU A 351 -24.86 -0.56 12.31
C LEU A 351 -25.23 -0.13 10.89
N ILE A 352 -26.15 -0.83 10.23
CA ILE A 352 -26.65 -0.46 8.90
C ILE A 352 -27.29 0.94 8.93
N ALA A 353 -28.11 1.24 9.93
CA ALA A 353 -28.75 2.54 10.06
C ALA A 353 -27.72 3.69 10.21
N MET A 354 -26.72 3.51 11.07
CA MET A 354 -25.65 4.50 11.24
C MET A 354 -24.79 4.66 9.98
N MET A 355 -24.50 3.55 9.27
CA MET A 355 -23.78 3.59 8.00
C MET A 355 -24.55 4.39 6.95
N ASN A 356 -25.88 4.22 6.86
CA ASN A 356 -26.71 4.97 5.91
C ASN A 356 -26.72 6.48 6.22
N GLU A 357 -26.95 6.86 7.47
CA GLU A 357 -26.93 8.28 7.86
C GLU A 357 -25.55 8.91 7.61
N SER A 358 -24.48 8.18 7.96
CA SER A 358 -23.11 8.62 7.70
C SER A 358 -22.84 8.78 6.21
N TYR A 359 -23.31 7.85 5.38
CA TYR A 359 -23.10 7.88 3.93
C TYR A 359 -23.78 9.10 3.30
N GLU A 360 -25.03 9.38 3.66
CA GLU A 360 -25.77 10.55 3.15
C GLU A 360 -25.06 11.86 3.52
N ARG A 361 -24.67 12.01 4.79
CA ARG A 361 -23.95 13.20 5.28
C ARG A 361 -22.63 13.43 4.53
N ILE A 362 -21.87 12.38 4.25
CA ILE A 362 -20.57 12.52 3.56
C ILE A 362 -20.78 12.78 2.06
N ARG A 363 -21.78 12.15 1.44
CA ARG A 363 -22.09 12.34 0.01
C ARG A 363 -22.46 13.79 -0.30
N ASP A 364 -23.20 14.44 0.59
CA ASP A 364 -23.64 15.82 0.40
C ASP A 364 -22.47 16.82 0.51
N ASP A 365 -21.37 16.44 1.18
CA ASP A 365 -20.12 17.22 1.29
C ASP A 365 -19.11 16.84 0.17
N SER A 366 -19.48 17.18 -1.06
CA SER A 366 -18.66 16.90 -2.27
C SER A 366 -17.32 17.64 -2.32
N ASP A 367 -17.19 18.72 -1.55
CA ASP A 367 -15.98 19.56 -1.49
C ASP A 367 -14.80 18.80 -0.90
N ASN A 368 -15.06 17.89 0.04
CA ASN A 368 -14.02 17.03 0.61
C ASN A 368 -13.36 16.13 -0.43
N TRP A 369 -14.15 15.57 -1.35
CA TRP A 369 -13.59 14.73 -2.41
C TRP A 369 -12.75 15.58 -3.37
N ARG A 370 -13.24 16.76 -3.76
CA ARG A 370 -12.51 17.71 -4.62
C ARG A 370 -11.18 18.13 -4.00
N PHE A 371 -11.18 18.45 -2.70
CA PHE A 371 -9.98 18.74 -1.94
C PHE A 371 -8.99 17.56 -1.93
N SER A 372 -9.49 16.36 -1.64
CA SER A 372 -8.66 15.14 -1.61
C SER A 372 -8.05 14.85 -2.98
N ARG A 373 -8.83 15.00 -4.07
CA ARG A 373 -8.37 14.87 -5.44
C ARG A 373 -7.30 15.91 -5.79
N ALA A 374 -7.49 17.16 -5.37
CA ALA A 374 -6.52 18.23 -5.59
C ALA A 374 -5.18 17.93 -4.91
N ARG A 375 -5.21 17.45 -3.67
CA ARG A 375 -4.01 17.04 -2.92
C ARG A 375 -3.22 15.95 -3.64
N MET A 376 -3.90 14.92 -4.14
CA MET A 376 -3.26 13.83 -4.89
C MET A 376 -2.63 14.31 -6.20
N TRP A 377 -3.27 15.25 -6.92
CA TRP A 377 -2.70 15.86 -8.12
C TRP A 377 -1.46 16.70 -7.81
N LEU A 378 -1.49 17.52 -6.77
CA LEU A 378 -0.34 18.32 -6.34
C LEU A 378 0.84 17.42 -5.96
N GLU A 379 0.59 16.35 -5.21
CA GLU A 379 1.64 15.38 -4.88
C GLU A 379 2.23 14.73 -6.15
N SER A 380 1.38 14.41 -7.12
CA SER A 380 1.80 13.86 -8.41
C SER A 380 2.59 14.86 -9.26
N ILE A 381 2.28 16.15 -9.17
CA ILE A 381 3.04 17.23 -9.81
C ILE A 381 4.41 17.36 -9.14
N ASP A 382 4.43 17.39 -7.81
CA ASP A 382 5.65 17.65 -7.04
C ASP A 382 6.61 16.47 -7.01
N LYS A 383 6.14 15.21 -7.15
CA LYS A 383 7.00 14.00 -7.17
C LYS A 383 8.27 14.22 -8.02
N GLY A 384 9.44 14.40 -7.41
CA GLY A 384 10.68 14.72 -8.15
C GLY A 384 11.13 13.55 -9.04
N ASN A 385 10.53 12.37 -8.81
CA ASN A 385 10.81 11.13 -9.47
C ASN A 385 9.90 10.94 -10.68
N VAL A 386 10.50 10.94 -11.87
CA VAL A 386 9.76 10.82 -13.14
C VAL A 386 9.77 9.38 -13.67
N ILE A 387 10.68 8.55 -13.18
CA ILE A 387 10.81 7.16 -13.60
C ILE A 387 10.13 6.28 -12.56
N PRO A 388 9.16 5.42 -12.96
CA PRO A 388 8.46 4.53 -12.03
C PRO A 388 9.31 3.29 -11.66
N SER A 389 8.92 2.60 -10.60
CA SER A 389 9.51 1.30 -10.20
C SER A 389 9.31 0.23 -11.30
N PRO A 390 10.24 -0.72 -11.53
CA PRO A 390 11.56 -0.91 -10.92
C PRO A 390 12.66 -0.14 -11.68
N LEU A 391 12.31 0.54 -12.77
CA LEU A 391 13.26 1.23 -13.67
C LEU A 391 13.99 2.39 -13.00
N ASN A 392 13.46 2.88 -11.87
CA ASN A 392 14.12 3.87 -11.06
C ASN A 392 15.43 3.35 -10.43
N VAL A 393 15.54 2.05 -10.12
CA VAL A 393 16.76 1.44 -9.56
C VAL A 393 17.97 1.64 -10.48
N PRO A 394 17.97 1.15 -11.75
CA PRO A 394 19.12 1.36 -12.64
C PRO A 394 19.34 2.84 -12.96
N TYR A 395 18.30 3.67 -13.01
CA TYR A 395 18.44 5.12 -13.20
C TYR A 395 19.26 5.77 -12.07
N TYR A 396 18.94 5.49 -10.80
CA TYR A 396 19.67 6.06 -9.68
C TYR A 396 21.10 5.52 -9.59
N ILE A 397 21.30 4.22 -9.84
CA ILE A 397 22.64 3.62 -9.90
C ILE A 397 23.48 4.33 -10.96
N LEU A 398 22.95 4.45 -12.19
CA LEU A 398 23.65 5.12 -13.29
C LEU A 398 23.94 6.59 -12.98
N ARG A 399 23.00 7.31 -12.39
CA ARG A 399 23.17 8.71 -11.98
C ARG A 399 24.30 8.86 -10.95
N VAL A 400 24.36 7.99 -9.96
CA VAL A 400 25.44 7.99 -8.95
C VAL A 400 26.78 7.68 -9.62
N MET A 401 26.85 6.66 -10.48
CA MET A 401 28.08 6.32 -11.20
C MET A 401 28.59 7.48 -12.07
N ILE A 402 27.72 8.12 -12.85
CA ILE A 402 28.09 9.27 -13.69
C ILE A 402 28.61 10.43 -12.82
N ASN A 403 27.94 10.74 -11.70
CA ASN A 403 28.38 11.79 -10.79
C ASN A 403 29.77 11.50 -10.19
N VAL A 404 30.04 10.25 -9.81
CA VAL A 404 31.36 9.83 -9.31
C VAL A 404 32.42 9.98 -10.40
N ILE A 405 32.13 9.53 -11.63
CA ILE A 405 33.05 9.67 -12.77
C ILE A 405 33.35 11.15 -13.06
N LEU A 406 32.32 12.01 -13.09
CA LEU A 406 32.47 13.44 -13.30
C LEU A 406 33.24 14.12 -12.16
N MET A 407 33.01 13.70 -10.90
CA MET A 407 33.77 14.19 -9.75
C MET A 407 35.26 13.83 -9.88
N ILE A 408 35.58 12.60 -10.24
CA ILE A 408 36.96 12.16 -10.50
C ILE A 408 37.58 12.94 -11.66
N ALA A 409 36.83 13.19 -12.74
CA ALA A 409 37.30 14.00 -13.87
C ALA A 409 37.58 15.45 -13.46
N ARG A 410 36.68 16.09 -12.69
CA ARG A 410 36.86 17.45 -12.16
C ARG A 410 38.07 17.54 -11.23
N LEU A 411 38.28 16.54 -10.37
CA LEU A 411 39.46 16.46 -9.50
C LEU A 411 40.76 16.34 -10.31
N LYS A 412 40.77 15.52 -11.38
CA LYS A 412 41.93 15.44 -12.31
C LYS A 412 42.20 16.78 -13.00
N THR A 413 41.16 17.47 -13.49
CA THR A 413 41.30 18.79 -14.12
C THR A 413 41.81 19.84 -13.14
N MET A 414 41.25 19.89 -11.92
CA MET A 414 41.72 20.78 -10.85
C MET A 414 43.17 20.51 -10.50
N ARG A 415 43.56 19.23 -10.35
CA ARG A 415 44.97 18.86 -10.10
C ARG A 415 45.88 19.37 -11.23
N ARG A 416 45.50 19.21 -12.50
CA ARG A 416 46.28 19.74 -13.64
C ARG A 416 46.40 21.26 -13.61
N LEU A 417 45.31 21.97 -13.30
CA LEU A 417 45.32 23.44 -13.20
C LEU A 417 46.20 23.92 -12.05
N VAL A 418 46.17 23.25 -10.89
CA VAL A 418 47.04 23.55 -9.75
C VAL A 418 48.51 23.29 -10.09
N VAL A 419 48.83 22.16 -10.72
CA VAL A 419 50.21 21.86 -11.15
C VAL A 419 50.71 22.92 -12.14
N LYS A 420 49.90 23.28 -13.15
CA LYS A 420 50.25 24.34 -14.11
C LYS A 420 50.43 25.69 -13.43
N TYR A 421 49.56 26.07 -12.50
CA TYR A 421 49.69 27.31 -11.74
C TYR A 421 50.97 27.34 -10.89
N LEU A 422 51.36 26.21 -10.29
CA LEU A 422 52.61 26.10 -9.53
C LEU A 422 53.83 26.20 -10.46
N GLU A 423 53.84 25.51 -11.61
CA GLU A 423 54.91 25.61 -12.61
C GLU A 423 55.08 27.04 -13.15
N ASP A 424 53.98 27.71 -13.49
CA ASP A 424 53.98 29.11 -13.95
C ASP A 424 54.52 30.05 -12.85
N ARG A 425 54.29 29.76 -11.57
CA ARG A 425 54.80 30.59 -10.46
C ARG A 425 56.28 30.34 -10.15
N TYR A 426 56.77 29.10 -10.23
CA TYR A 426 58.17 28.77 -9.97
C TYR A 426 59.10 29.16 -11.14
N THR A 427 58.63 29.08 -12.38
CA THR A 427 59.39 29.55 -13.55
C THR A 427 59.61 31.07 -13.56
N TRP A 428 58.70 31.84 -12.94
CA TRP A 428 58.85 33.30 -12.78
C TRP A 428 59.85 33.70 -11.68
N SER A 429 60.04 32.84 -10.67
CA SER A 429 60.98 33.08 -9.56
C SER A 429 62.45 32.80 -9.92
N GLY A 430 62.71 32.04 -11.00
CA GLY A 430 64.06 31.66 -11.43
C GLY A 430 64.71 32.62 -12.45
N LYS A 431 64.00 33.67 -12.87
CA LYS A 431 64.53 34.75 -13.71
C LYS A 431 64.69 36.02 -12.87
N LYS A 432 65.68 36.07 -12.00
CA LYS A 432 66.22 37.31 -11.45
C LYS A 432 67.73 37.20 -11.35
#